data_AF-A0A4Q6BJ03-F1
#
_entry.id   AF-A0A4Q6BJ03-F1
#
_cell.length_a   1.000
_cell.length_b   1.000
_cell.length_c   1.000
_cell.angle_alpha   90.00
_cell.angle_beta   90.00
_cell.angle_gamma   90.00
#
_symmetry.space_group_name_H-M   'P 1'
#
loop_
_entity.id
_entity.type
_entity.pdbx_description
1 polymer ?
#
loop_
_entity_poly.entity_id
_entity_poly.type
_entity_poly.pdbx_seq_one_letter_code
_entity_poly.pdbx_strand_id
1 'polypeptide(L)' 'MNSDSNPTSTPAATPNSFSVFGLSAPLLKAMDEMGFTSPTPIQEKAIPMLLGPSQDFIGLASTGTGKT' A
#
# COMPACT_ATOMS: atom_id res chain seq x y z
N MET A 1 4.04 10.14 -33.59
CA MET A 1 3.23 9.85 -32.40
C MET A 1 3.60 8.48 -31.91
N ASN A 2 4.35 8.36 -30.81
CA ASN A 2 4.44 7.13 -30.03
C ASN A 2 4.47 7.60 -28.57
N SER A 3 3.29 7.60 -27.96
CA SER A 3 3.04 7.93 -26.56
C SER A 3 2.76 6.62 -25.84
N ASP A 4 3.81 5.91 -25.45
CA ASP A 4 3.69 4.76 -24.54
C ASP A 4 4.86 4.80 -23.55
N SER A 5 4.87 5.84 -22.73
CA SER A 5 5.67 5.88 -21.51
C SER A 5 4.87 5.21 -20.40
N ASN A 6 4.81 3.88 -20.39
CA ASN A 6 4.52 3.14 -19.16
C ASN A 6 5.86 2.67 -18.58
N PRO A 7 6.39 3.28 -17.50
CA PRO A 7 7.52 2.69 -16.81
C PRO A 7 7.02 1.37 -16.23
N THR A 8 7.53 0.27 -16.76
CA THR A 8 7.37 -1.04 -16.15
C THR A 8 8.12 -1.01 -14.82
N SER A 9 7.41 -0.69 -13.73
CA SER A 9 7.87 -0.80 -12.35
C SER A 9 8.11 -2.27 -12.03
N THR A 10 9.32 -2.73 -12.33
CA THR A 10 9.85 -3.96 -11.75
C THR A 10 9.97 -3.73 -10.24
N PRO A 11 9.25 -4.45 -9.36
CA PRO A 11 9.40 -4.24 -7.93
C PRO A 11 10.63 -5.01 -7.49
N ALA A 12 11.80 -4.38 -7.58
CA ALA A 12 12.89 -4.71 -6.69
C ALA A 12 12.32 -4.61 -5.26
N ALA A 13 12.49 -5.66 -4.46
CA ALA A 13 11.90 -5.78 -3.14
C ALA A 13 12.36 -4.63 -2.22
N THR A 14 11.59 -3.54 -2.21
CA THR A 14 11.79 -2.42 -1.32
C THR A 14 11.28 -2.81 0.06
N PRO A 15 12.11 -2.73 1.12
CA PRO A 15 11.73 -3.19 2.46
C PRO A 15 10.51 -2.47 3.07
N ASN A 16 10.10 -1.32 2.52
CA ASN A 16 8.93 -0.54 2.92
C ASN A 16 7.84 -0.51 1.84
N SER A 17 7.59 -1.64 1.16
CA SER A 17 6.54 -1.77 0.14
C SER A 17 5.31 -2.50 0.67
N PHE A 18 4.13 -2.20 0.12
CA PHE A 18 2.88 -2.92 0.44
C PHE A 18 2.96 -4.44 0.26
N SER A 19 3.88 -4.93 -0.57
CA SER A 19 4.10 -6.36 -0.79
C SER A 19 4.50 -7.12 0.48
N VAL A 20 5.07 -6.46 1.49
CA VAL A 20 5.50 -7.10 2.73
C VAL A 20 4.35 -7.55 3.62
N PHE A 21 3.15 -7.00 3.42
CA PHE A 21 1.97 -7.33 4.23
C PHE A 21 1.21 -8.57 3.76
N GLY A 22 1.67 -9.26 2.70
CA GLY A 22 1.00 -10.45 2.19
C GLY A 22 -0.36 -10.16 1.51
N LEU A 23 -0.53 -8.95 0.96
CA LEU A 23 -1.72 -8.57 0.21
C LEU A 23 -1.82 -9.38 -1.10
N SER A 24 -3.05 -9.52 -1.61
CA SER A 24 -3.29 -10.23 -2.86
C SER A 24 -2.64 -9.51 -4.06
N ALA A 25 -2.16 -10.29 -5.05
CA ALA A 25 -1.52 -9.73 -6.24
C ALA A 25 -2.42 -8.73 -7.02
N PRO A 26 -3.75 -8.92 -7.15
CA PRO A 26 -4.61 -7.92 -7.77
C PRO A 26 -4.64 -6.59 -7.00
N LEU A 27 -4.60 -6.63 -5.66
CA LEU A 27 -4.59 -5.42 -4.84
C LEU A 27 -3.27 -4.67 -4.98
N LEU A 28 -2.15 -5.38 -4.94
CA LEU A 28 -0.82 -4.78 -5.13
C LEU A 28 -0.70 -4.11 -6.52
N LYS A 29 -1.23 -4.73 -7.57
CA LYS A 29 -1.27 -4.16 -8.92
C LYS A 29 -2.10 -2.88 -8.97
N ALA A 30 -3.30 -2.88 -8.37
CA ALA A 30 -4.14 -1.70 -8.31
C ALA A 30 -3.48 -0.56 -7.52
N MET A 31 -2.79 -0.88 -6.42
CA MET A 31 -2.03 0.12 -5.65
C MET A 31 -0.90 0.74 -6.48
N ASP A 32 -0.15 -0.07 -7.23
CA ASP A 32 0.92 0.42 -8.10
C ASP A 32 0.38 1.29 -9.25
N GLU A 33 -0.73 0.88 -9.87
CA GLU A 33 -1.42 1.66 -10.92
C GLU A 33 -1.94 3.02 -10.40
N MET A 34 -2.34 3.08 -9.13
CA MET A 34 -2.72 4.32 -8.45
C MET A 34 -1.51 5.14 -7.95
N GLY A 35 -0.28 4.62 -8.06
CA GLY A 35 0.94 5.27 -7.62
C GLY A 35 1.23 5.13 -6.11
N PHE A 36 0.56 4.22 -5.41
CA PHE A 36 0.84 3.91 -4.01
C PHE A 36 2.03 2.94 -3.91
N THR A 37 3.21 3.48 -3.58
CA THR A 37 4.47 2.73 -3.54
C THR A 37 4.86 2.28 -2.13
N SER A 38 4.63 3.15 -1.13
CA SER A 38 4.95 2.90 0.27
C SER A 38 3.78 3.26 1.19
N PRO A 39 3.50 2.44 2.22
CA PRO A 39 2.50 2.74 3.23
C PRO A 39 2.88 3.98 4.04
N THR A 40 1.88 4.71 4.53
CA THR A 40 2.11 5.78 5.51
C THR A 40 2.39 5.19 6.90
N PRO A 41 3.01 5.94 7.84
CA PRO A 41 3.34 5.40 9.17
C PRO A 41 2.14 4.88 9.98
N ILE A 42 0.92 5.38 9.69
CA ILE A 42 -0.31 4.85 10.30
C ILE A 42 -0.76 3.56 9.62
N GLN A 43 -0.63 3.45 8.29
CA GLN A 43 -0.95 2.25 7.52
C GLN A 43 0.00 1.10 7.86
N GLU A 44 1.30 1.35 8.02
CA GLU A 44 2.28 0.33 8.44
C GLU A 44 1.89 -0.37 9.75
N LYS A 45 1.27 0.37 10.67
CA LYS A 45 0.81 -0.15 11.95
C LYS A 45 -0.58 -0.77 11.85
N ALA A 46 -1.47 -0.17 11.07
CA ALA A 46 -2.86 -0.60 10.95
C ALA A 46 -3.03 -1.85 10.07
N ILE A 47 -2.31 -1.96 8.95
CA ILE A 47 -2.48 -3.06 7.99
C ILE A 47 -2.27 -4.43 8.65
N PRO A 48 -1.19 -4.70 9.41
CA PRO A 48 -1.03 -5.98 10.10
C PRO A 48 -2.14 -6.28 11.10
N MET A 49 -2.69 -5.26 11.76
CA MET A 49 -3.81 -5.42 12.70
C MET A 49 -5.11 -5.76 11.96
N LEU A 50 -5.36 -5.13 10.81
CA LEU A 50 -6.56 -5.34 10.00
C LEU A 50 -6.57 -6.68 9.26
N LEU A 51 -5.40 -7.20 8.89
CA LEU A 51 -5.26 -8.51 8.25
C LEU A 51 -5.33 -9.69 9.24
N GLY A 52 -5.23 -9.39 10.54
CA GLY A 52 -5.30 -10.36 11.62
C GLY A 52 -6.74 -10.74 12.02
N PRO A 53 -6.95 -11.23 13.25
CA PRO A 53 -8.29 -11.48 13.76
C PRO A 53 -9.10 -10.17 13.84
N SER A 54 -10.40 -10.25 13.52
CA SER A 54 -11.30 -9.10 13.57
C SER A 54 -11.27 -8.44 14.95
N GLN A 55 -10.81 -7.21 15.00
CA GLN A 55 -10.69 -6.44 16.24
C GLN A 55 -10.98 -4.97 15.97
N ASP A 56 -11.68 -4.34 16.90
CA ASP A 56 -11.91 -2.90 16.85
C ASP A 56 -10.60 -2.16 17.13
N PHE A 57 -10.32 -1.12 16.34
CA PHE A 57 -9.10 -0.33 16.45
C PHE A 57 -9.41 1.17 16.28
N ILE A 58 -8.73 2.01 17.07
CA ILE A 58 -8.79 3.47 16.97
C ILE A 58 -7.44 3.99 16.44
N GLY A 59 -7.43 4.48 15.20
CA GLY A 59 -6.27 5.09 14.57
C GLY A 59 -6.28 6.61 14.67
N LEU A 60 -5.33 7.20 15.41
CA LEU A 60 -5.14 8.65 15.48
C LEU A 60 -4.09 9.10 14.45
N ALA A 61 -4.52 9.85 13.42
CA ALA A 61 -3.62 10.54 12.51
C ALA A 61 -4.32 11.78 11.90
N SER A 62 -3.55 12.81 11.51
CA SER A 62 -4.07 14.02 10.86
C SER A 62 -4.77 13.72 9.53
N THR A 63 -5.73 14.55 9.09
CA THR A 63 -6.40 14.38 7.79
C THR A 63 -5.38 14.39 6.62
N GLY A 64 -5.66 13.64 5.56
CA GLY A 64 -4.77 13.53 4.40
C GLY A 64 -3.61 12.52 4.54
N THR A 65 -3.50 11.78 5.65
CA THR A 65 -2.42 10.77 5.85
C THR A 65 -2.76 9.36 5.35
N GLY A 66 -3.75 9.21 4.47
CA GLY A 66 -4.14 7.90 3.91
C GLY A 66 -4.76 6.93 4.92
N LYS A 67 -5.55 7.43 5.90
CA LYS A 67 -6.31 6.54 6.79
C LYS A 67 -7.46 5.80 6.10
N THR A 68 -7.95 6.34 4.97
CA THR A 68 -9.06 5.84 4.16
C THR A 68 -8.48 5.30 2.87
#